data_AF-A0A848YA69-F1
#
_entry.id   AF-A0A848YA69-F1
#
_cell.length_a   1.000
_cell.length_b   1.000
_cell.length_c   1.000
_cell.angle_alpha   90.00
_cell.angle_beta   90.00
_cell.angle_gamma   90.00
#
_symmetry.space_group_name_H-M   'P 1'
#
loop_
_entity.id
_entity.type
_entity.pdbx_description
1 polymer ?
#
loop_
_entity_poly.entity_id
_entity_poly.type
_entity_poly.pdbx_seq_one_letter_code
_entity_poly.pdbx_strand_id
1 'polypeptide(L)'
;WRIVTGTPLYYYMIAGYVIVVVQTMFAPRIIVPLAYDSGGVTTSTVTVPLVAALGLGLASNVPGRSVLLDGFGLIALASLFPMITVMGYAQVTSWLQAGTSKPKASPPSSKGELSS
;
A
#
# COMPACT_ATOMS: atom_id res chain seq x y z
N TRP A 1 -4.57 -34.59 4.40
CA TRP A 1 -3.43 -33.66 4.31
C TRP A 1 -3.15 -33.10 2.89
N ARG A 2 -4.15 -33.01 1.99
CA ARG A 2 -4.08 -32.27 0.69
C ARG A 2 -5.38 -31.51 0.35
N ILE A 3 -6.28 -31.37 1.32
CA ILE A 3 -7.62 -30.77 1.16
C ILE A 3 -7.70 -29.43 1.94
N VAL A 4 -6.78 -29.21 2.89
CA VAL A 4 -6.72 -28.01 3.76
C VAL A 4 -5.74 -26.95 3.23
N THR A 5 -4.91 -27.27 2.23
CA THR A 5 -4.15 -26.26 1.45
C THR A 5 -5.02 -25.52 0.42
N GLY A 6 -6.34 -25.66 0.52
CA GLY A 6 -7.34 -24.92 -0.24
C GLY A 6 -7.80 -23.66 0.48
N THR A 7 -6.92 -22.95 1.22
CA THR A 7 -7.25 -21.60 1.71
C THR A 7 -7.43 -20.70 0.49
N PRO A 8 -8.67 -20.29 0.18
CA PRO A 8 -8.90 -19.47 -0.99
C PRO A 8 -8.12 -18.16 -0.86
N LEU A 9 -7.53 -17.73 -1.99
CA LEU A 9 -6.66 -16.56 -2.12
C LEU A 9 -7.21 -15.30 -1.43
N TYR A 10 -8.54 -15.20 -1.33
CA TYR A 10 -9.21 -14.10 -0.66
C TYR A 10 -8.86 -13.97 0.83
N TYR A 11 -8.51 -15.04 1.56
CA TYR A 11 -8.11 -14.91 2.96
C TYR A 11 -6.81 -14.11 3.11
N TYR A 12 -5.85 -14.35 2.22
CA TYR A 12 -4.60 -13.59 2.17
C TYR A 12 -4.83 -12.14 1.76
N MET A 13 -5.76 -11.91 0.81
CA MET A 13 -6.18 -10.55 0.47
C MET A 13 -6.82 -9.82 1.65
N ILE A 14 -7.79 -10.44 2.32
CA ILE A 14 -8.48 -9.83 3.48
C ILE A 14 -7.46 -9.52 4.57
N ALA A 15 -6.56 -10.45 4.90
CA ALA A 15 -5.50 -10.21 5.87
C ALA A 15 -4.59 -9.03 5.47
N GLY A 16 -4.16 -8.98 4.20
CA GLY A 16 -3.32 -7.88 3.69
C GLY A 16 -4.01 -6.52 3.73
N TYR A 17 -5.30 -6.46 3.35
CA TYR A 17 -6.09 -5.22 3.45
C TYR A 17 -6.27 -4.76 4.89
N VAL A 18 -6.55 -5.68 5.82
CA VAL A 18 -6.64 -5.36 7.25
C VAL A 18 -5.32 -4.76 7.75
N ILE A 19 -4.18 -5.33 7.36
CA ILE A 19 -2.85 -4.78 7.70
C ILE A 19 -2.68 -3.36 7.16
N VAL A 20 -3.03 -3.11 5.89
CA VAL A 20 -2.94 -1.77 5.27
C VAL A 20 -3.82 -0.76 6.00
N VAL A 21 -5.06 -1.11 6.35
CA VAL A 21 -5.97 -0.22 7.09
C VAL A 21 -5.39 0.13 8.45
N VAL A 22 -4.91 -0.87 9.20
CA VAL A 22 -4.28 -0.67 10.50
C VAL A 22 -3.04 0.21 10.36
N GLN A 23 -2.15 -0.07 9.40
CA GLN A 23 -0.95 0.73 9.15
C GLN A 23 -1.27 2.17 8.76
N THR A 24 -2.33 2.40 8.00
CA THR A 24 -2.75 3.76 7.58
C THR A 24 -3.13 4.62 8.78
N MET A 25 -3.68 4.03 9.84
CA MET A 25 -4.02 4.77 11.07
C MET A 25 -2.78 5.24 11.85
N PHE A 26 -1.65 4.54 11.73
CA PHE A 26 -0.40 4.84 12.44
C PHE A 26 0.65 5.54 11.56
N ALA A 27 0.47 5.53 10.23
CA ALA A 27 1.42 6.11 9.29
C ALA A 27 1.34 7.65 9.24
N PRO A 28 2.47 8.35 9.03
CA PRO A 28 2.48 9.79 8.78
C PRO A 28 1.67 10.14 7.53
N ARG A 29 0.82 11.19 7.61
CA ARG A 29 -0.09 11.61 6.51
C ARG A 29 0.60 11.92 5.19
N ILE A 30 1.89 12.25 5.19
CA ILE A 30 2.69 12.51 3.98
C ILE A 30 3.10 11.25 3.23
N ILE A 31 3.19 10.11 3.93
CA ILE A 31 3.63 8.83 3.34
C ILE A 31 2.44 8.07 2.75
N VAL A 32 1.24 8.23 3.31
CA VAL A 32 0.05 7.52 2.84
C VAL A 32 -0.19 7.72 1.33
N PRO A 33 -0.19 8.95 0.76
CA PRO A 33 -0.35 9.13 -0.69
C PRO A 33 0.75 8.46 -1.50
N LEU A 34 2.00 8.48 -1.04
CA LEU A 34 3.14 7.85 -1.72
C LEU A 34 3.02 6.32 -1.74
N ALA A 35 2.61 5.73 -0.60
CA ALA A 35 2.36 4.30 -0.52
C ALA A 35 1.22 3.90 -1.48
N TYR A 36 0.12 4.64 -1.49
CA TYR A 36 -1.01 4.37 -2.37
C TYR A 36 -0.67 4.53 -3.86
N ASP A 37 0.16 5.51 -4.22
CA ASP A 37 0.66 5.68 -5.58
C ASP A 37 1.55 4.51 -6.00
N SER A 38 2.48 4.08 -5.14
CA SER A 38 3.37 2.95 -5.43
C SER A 38 2.61 1.64 -5.64
N GLY A 39 1.56 1.36 -4.85
CA GLY A 39 0.69 0.18 -5.06
C GLY A 39 -0.17 0.27 -6.32
N GLY A 40 -0.67 1.47 -6.64
CA GLY A 40 -1.44 1.74 -7.86
C GLY A 40 -0.61 1.56 -9.14
N VAL A 41 0.66 1.98 -9.14
CA VAL A 41 1.58 1.84 -10.27
C VAL A 41 1.92 0.37 -10.56
N THR A 42 2.21 -0.43 -9.52
CA THR A 42 2.49 -1.87 -9.67
C THR A 42 1.26 -2.65 -10.16
N THR A 43 0.07 -2.21 -9.77
CA THR A 43 -1.19 -2.86 -10.16
C THR A 43 -1.58 -2.53 -11.58
N SER A 44 -1.62 -1.25 -11.93
CA SER A 44 -2.07 -0.78 -13.24
C SER A 44 -1.21 -1.29 -14.40
N THR A 45 0.11 -1.35 -14.22
CA THR A 45 1.06 -1.87 -15.22
C THR A 45 0.83 -3.35 -15.57
N VAL A 46 0.35 -4.16 -14.62
CA VAL A 46 0.02 -5.58 -14.85
C VAL A 46 -1.46 -5.77 -15.23
N THR A 47 -2.36 -4.97 -14.64
CA THR A 47 -3.80 -5.11 -14.82
C THR A 47 -4.26 -4.68 -16.20
N VAL A 48 -3.67 -3.64 -16.79
CA VAL A 48 -4.05 -3.20 -18.15
C VAL A 48 -3.81 -4.30 -19.20
N PRO A 49 -2.61 -4.89 -19.33
CA PRO A 49 -2.40 -6.00 -20.26
C PRO A 49 -3.15 -7.27 -19.85
N LEU A 50 -3.32 -7.54 -18.55
CA LEU A 50 -4.08 -8.71 -18.10
C LEU A 50 -5.57 -8.58 -18.40
N VAL A 51 -6.20 -7.41 -18.17
CA VAL A 51 -7.61 -7.15 -18.50
C VAL A 51 -7.82 -7.16 -20.01
N ALA A 52 -6.86 -6.64 -20.78
CA ALA A 52 -6.89 -6.77 -22.24
C ALA A 52 -6.81 -8.24 -22.68
N ALA A 53 -5.88 -9.03 -22.12
CA ALA A 53 -5.71 -10.45 -22.42
C ALA A 53 -6.89 -11.31 -21.93
N LEU A 54 -7.49 -10.96 -20.79
CA LEU A 54 -8.72 -11.58 -20.26
C LEU A 54 -9.92 -11.20 -21.12
N GLY A 55 -10.07 -9.94 -21.50
CA GLY A 55 -11.15 -9.49 -22.38
C GLY A 55 -11.09 -10.19 -23.74
N LEU A 56 -9.87 -10.37 -24.28
CA LEU A 56 -9.64 -11.10 -25.53
C LEU A 56 -9.80 -12.62 -25.37
N GLY A 57 -9.36 -13.20 -24.25
CA GLY A 57 -9.41 -14.63 -23.92
C GLY A 57 -10.80 -15.13 -23.52
N LEU A 58 -11.59 -14.33 -22.79
CA LEU A 58 -13.00 -14.57 -22.45
C LEU A 58 -13.89 -14.46 -23.68
N ALA A 59 -13.58 -13.55 -24.60
CA ALA A 59 -14.25 -13.48 -25.88
C ALA A 59 -14.01 -14.74 -26.74
N SER A 60 -13.01 -15.58 -26.40
CA SER A 60 -12.61 -16.71 -27.24
C SER A 60 -12.94 -18.12 -26.71
N ASN A 61 -12.90 -18.53 -25.42
CA ASN A 61 -13.31 -19.92 -25.06
C ASN A 61 -13.59 -20.23 -23.56
N VAL A 62 -14.82 -20.74 -23.30
CA VAL A 62 -15.22 -21.84 -22.37
C VAL A 62 -15.42 -21.59 -20.85
N PRO A 63 -16.46 -22.22 -20.22
CA PRO A 63 -16.90 -22.00 -18.85
C PRO A 63 -16.31 -22.98 -17.82
N GLY A 64 -16.26 -22.56 -16.55
CA GLY A 64 -16.18 -23.48 -15.40
C GLY A 64 -15.08 -23.23 -14.38
N ARG A 65 -14.09 -22.37 -14.67
CA ARG A 65 -13.14 -21.89 -13.66
C ARG A 65 -12.81 -20.42 -13.90
N SER A 66 -13.01 -19.61 -12.88
CA SER A 66 -12.85 -18.16 -12.95
C SER A 66 -11.37 -17.76 -12.94
N VAL A 67 -10.75 -17.72 -14.12
CA VAL A 67 -9.43 -17.10 -14.36
C VAL A 67 -9.38 -15.68 -13.75
N LEU A 68 -10.54 -15.01 -13.76
CA LEU A 68 -10.75 -13.73 -13.11
C LEU A 68 -10.45 -13.78 -11.61
N LEU A 69 -11.00 -14.72 -10.84
CA LEU A 69 -10.83 -14.71 -9.37
C LEU A 69 -9.39 -15.03 -8.94
N ASP A 70 -8.75 -16.01 -9.58
CA ASP A 70 -7.37 -16.38 -9.25
C ASP A 70 -6.37 -15.32 -9.79
N GLY A 71 -6.62 -14.73 -10.96
CA GLY A 71 -5.78 -13.70 -11.57
C GLY A 71 -5.89 -12.31 -10.92
N PHE A 72 -7.12 -11.83 -10.66
CA PHE A 72 -7.32 -10.54 -9.98
C PHE A 72 -6.85 -10.57 -8.52
N GLY A 73 -6.97 -11.71 -7.83
CA GLY A 73 -6.47 -11.81 -6.45
C GLY A 73 -4.94 -11.76 -6.37
N LEU A 74 -4.22 -12.29 -7.36
CA LEU A 74 -2.75 -12.18 -7.44
C LEU A 74 -2.30 -10.75 -7.75
N ILE A 75 -3.03 -10.04 -8.62
CA ILE A 75 -2.81 -8.61 -8.85
C ILE A 75 -2.96 -7.81 -7.55
N ALA A 76 -4.03 -8.06 -6.80
CA ALA A 76 -4.27 -7.35 -5.54
C ALA A 76 -3.13 -7.58 -4.53
N LEU A 77 -2.59 -8.79 -4.45
CA LEU A 77 -1.42 -9.09 -3.62
C LEU A 77 -0.16 -8.34 -4.07
N ALA A 78 0.06 -8.22 -5.39
CA ALA A 78 1.17 -7.43 -5.94
C ALA A 78 1.05 -5.92 -5.62
N SER A 79 -0.17 -5.41 -5.43
CA SER A 79 -0.45 -4.04 -4.98
C SER A 79 -0.16 -3.81 -3.49
N LEU A 80 -0.58 -4.77 -2.67
CA LEU A 80 -0.52 -4.65 -1.22
C LEU A 80 0.93 -4.68 -0.71
N PHE A 81 1.81 -5.45 -1.37
CA PHE A 81 3.21 -5.57 -0.97
C PHE A 81 3.99 -4.24 -0.90
N PRO A 82 4.05 -3.42 -1.97
CA PRO A 82 4.71 -2.12 -1.91
C PRO A 82 4.04 -1.15 -0.94
N MET A 83 2.70 -1.15 -0.83
CA MET A 83 1.99 -0.33 0.17
C MET A 83 2.42 -0.65 1.60
N ILE A 84 2.41 -1.93 1.97
CA ILE A 84 2.80 -2.40 3.30
C ILE A 84 4.27 -2.10 3.57
N THR A 85 5.13 -2.28 2.57
CA THR A 85 6.58 -2.03 2.69
C THR A 85 6.88 -0.55 2.90
N VAL A 86 6.27 0.34 2.11
CA VAL A 86 6.48 1.80 2.21
C VAL A 86 5.93 2.34 3.54
N MET A 87 4.72 1.95 3.93
CA MET A 87 4.14 2.37 5.21
C MET A 87 4.90 1.80 6.42
N GLY A 88 5.31 0.54 6.35
CA GLY A 88 6.12 -0.10 7.40
C GLY A 88 7.47 0.56 7.57
N TYR A 89 8.18 0.83 6.48
CA TYR A 89 9.46 1.55 6.49
C TYR A 89 9.32 2.95 7.09
N ALA A 90 8.27 3.68 6.72
CA ALA A 90 8.00 5.01 7.26
C ALA A 90 7.68 4.98 8.76
N GLN A 91 6.90 4.02 9.22
CA GLN A 91 6.63 3.86 10.65
C GLN A 91 7.93 3.59 11.41
N VAL A 92 8.74 2.63 10.96
CA VAL A 92 10.03 2.30 11.60
C VAL A 92 10.97 3.51 11.63
N THR A 93 11.13 4.21 10.51
CA THR A 93 12.01 5.39 10.44
C THR A 93 11.49 6.57 11.27
N SER A 94 10.17 6.77 11.37
CA SER A 94 9.58 7.80 12.23
C SER A 94 9.80 7.51 13.72
N TRP A 95 9.70 6.24 14.12
CA TRP A 95 9.98 5.80 15.49
C TRP A 95 11.45 5.94 15.84
N LEU A 96 12.36 5.60 14.93
CA LEU A 96 13.80 5.80 15.11
C LEU A 96 14.16 7.30 15.21
N GLN A 97 13.50 8.16 14.43
CA GLN A 97 13.73 9.60 14.44
C GLN A 97 13.09 10.33 15.63
N ALA A 98 12.06 9.76 16.26
CA ALA A 98 11.45 10.33 17.46
C ALA A 98 12.43 10.48 18.63
N GLY A 99 13.55 9.73 18.64
CA GLY A 99 14.65 9.91 19.60
C GLY A 99 15.67 11.00 19.25
N THR A 100 15.59 11.62 18.06
CA THR A 100 16.61 12.56 17.54
C THR A 100 16.09 13.96 17.21
N SER A 101 14.84 14.28 17.54
CA SER A 101 14.29 15.64 17.36
C SER A 101 15.03 16.65 18.24
N LYS A 102 16.08 17.27 17.70
CA LYS A 102 16.71 18.46 18.28
C LYS A 102 15.64 19.54 18.45
N PRO A 103 15.54 20.20 19.62
CA PRO A 103 14.56 21.26 19.82
C PRO A 103 14.81 22.36 18.79
N LYS A 104 13.77 22.69 18.02
CA LYS A 104 13.79 23.76 17.03
C LYS A 104 14.04 25.07 17.80
N ALA A 105 15.24 25.61 17.71
CA ALA A 105 15.59 26.88 18.36
C ALA A 105 14.61 27.95 17.87
N SER A 106 13.86 28.53 18.81
CA SER A 106 12.96 29.65 18.55
C SER A 106 13.80 30.87 18.13
N PRO A 107 13.44 31.55 17.02
CA PRO A 107 14.15 32.76 16.61
C PRO A 107 14.04 33.84 17.70
N PRO A 108 15.10 34.64 17.92
CA PRO A 108 15.12 35.65 18.96
C PRO A 108 13.99 36.67 18.72
N SER A 109 13.23 36.94 19.79
CA SER A 109 12.18 37.96 19.83
C SER A 109 12.81 39.33 19.59
N SER A 110 12.63 39.89 18.40
CA SER A 110 12.85 41.32 18.13
C SER A 110 11.81 42.14 18.90
N LYS A 111 12.15 42.49 20.14
CA LYS A 111 11.52 43.57 20.90
C LYS A 111 12.68 44.43 21.42
N GLY A 112 12.97 45.54 20.76
CA GLY A 112 13.98 46.46 21.27
C GLY A 112 14.39 47.68 20.43
N GLU A 113 13.93 47.88 19.19
CA GLU A 113 14.45 48.99 18.36
C GLU A 113 13.41 49.98 17.81
N LEU A 114 12.20 50.02 18.36
CA LEU A 114 11.21 51.04 18.01
C LEU A 114 10.50 51.56 19.27
N SER A 115 11.25 52.20 20.16
CA SER A 115 10.74 53.30 20.99
C SER A 115 11.90 54.01 21.68
N SER A 116 12.11 55.27 21.26
CA SER A 116 12.84 56.35 21.93
C SER A 116 14.35 56.44 21.72
#